data_AF-A0A0D3C3B6-F1
#
_entry.id   AF-A0A0D3C3B6-F1
#
_cell.length_a   1.000
_cell.length_b   1.000
_cell.length_c   1.000
_cell.angle_alpha   90.00
_cell.angle_beta   90.00
_cell.angle_gamma   90.00
#
_symmetry.space_group_name_H-M   'P 1'
#
loop_
_entity.id
_entity.type
_entity.pdbx_description
1 polymer ?
#
loop_
_entity_poly.entity_id
_entity_poly.type
_entity_poly.pdbx_seq_one_letter_code
_entity_poly.pdbx_strand_id
1 'polypeptide(L)'
;MSGGYARKYTLDLEKRRGTVDQLFHNIWPPSAVNPKNPQDYREVNAECTKHVKMLSEKIMEWLSEGLGLRREAINEVVGGEYLLNVNYYPPCPHPDVIRGLNPHTDVSGLTLLITNEIPGFQVFKDDQLIEVEYIPFTVIVNISDQILVCF
;
A
#
# COMPACT_ATOMS: atom_id res chain seq x y z
N MET A 1 -9.57 -5.01 -10.80
CA MET A 1 -8.39 -5.38 -11.63
C MET A 1 -8.09 -6.84 -11.37
N SER A 2 -7.85 -7.67 -12.38
CA SER A 2 -7.50 -9.08 -12.16
C SER A 2 -6.11 -9.16 -11.50
N GLY A 3 -6.02 -9.66 -10.27
CA GLY A 3 -4.75 -9.80 -9.55
C GLY A 3 -3.75 -10.71 -10.26
N GLY A 4 -2.46 -10.47 -10.06
CA GLY A 4 -1.38 -11.20 -10.70
C GLY A 4 0.00 -10.57 -10.46
N TYR A 5 1.03 -11.27 -10.90
CA TYR A 5 2.39 -10.72 -10.98
C TYR A 5 2.50 -9.83 -12.22
N ALA A 6 3.00 -8.62 -12.03
CA ALA A 6 3.31 -7.70 -13.10
C ALA A 6 4.75 -7.21 -12.94
N ARG A 7 5.55 -7.44 -13.98
CA ARG A 7 6.83 -6.75 -14.15
C ARG A 7 6.59 -5.51 -15.01
N LYS A 8 6.74 -4.32 -14.44
CA LYS A 8 6.77 -3.08 -15.23
C LYS A 8 8.22 -2.86 -15.68
N TYR A 9 8.58 -3.38 -16.85
CA TYR A 9 9.88 -3.15 -17.46
C TYR A 9 9.83 -1.86 -18.29
N THR A 10 10.47 -0.80 -17.82
CA THR A 10 10.86 0.34 -18.67
C THR A 10 11.98 1.09 -17.98
N LEU A 11 13.24 0.75 -18.29
CA LEU A 11 14.33 1.69 -18.07
C LEU A 11 14.21 2.76 -19.15
N ASP A 12 13.45 3.80 -18.85
CA ASP A 12 13.24 4.91 -19.75
C ASP A 12 13.96 6.11 -19.13
N LEU A 13 15.17 6.39 -19.64
CA LEU A 13 15.99 7.51 -19.16
C LEU A 13 15.37 8.87 -19.51
N GLU A 14 14.59 8.95 -20.60
CA GLU A 14 13.85 10.17 -20.95
C GLU A 14 12.68 10.40 -19.98
N LYS A 15 11.99 9.32 -19.57
CA LYS A 15 10.88 9.38 -18.60
C LYS A 15 11.31 9.18 -17.15
N ARG A 16 12.60 8.95 -16.88
CA ARG A 16 13.19 8.74 -15.55
C ARG A 16 12.55 7.59 -14.75
N ARG A 17 12.16 6.50 -15.43
CA ARG A 17 11.43 5.37 -14.85
C ARG A 17 12.34 4.18 -14.54
N GLY A 18 12.18 3.63 -13.34
CA GLY A 18 12.88 2.44 -12.87
C GLY A 18 12.03 1.18 -12.97
N THR A 19 12.69 0.04 -12.82
CA THR A 19 12.03 -1.27 -12.80
C THR A 19 11.48 -1.53 -11.41
N VAL A 20 10.21 -1.92 -11.33
CA VAL A 20 9.59 -2.49 -10.12
C VAL A 20 8.87 -3.77 -10.51
N ASP A 21 9.17 -4.83 -9.79
CA ASP A 21 8.42 -6.07 -9.85
C ASP A 21 7.30 -5.99 -8.81
N GLN A 22 6.05 -6.14 -9.24
CA GLN A 22 4.88 -6.01 -8.38
C GLN A 22 4.10 -7.33 -8.35
N LEU A 23 3.77 -7.79 -7.15
CA LEU A 23 2.79 -8.85 -6.95
C LEU A 23 1.56 -8.23 -6.29
N PHE A 24 0.47 -8.12 -7.06
CA PHE A 24 -0.76 -7.47 -6.63
C PHE A 24 -1.91 -8.47 -6.59
N HIS A 25 -2.56 -8.64 -5.44
CA HIS A 25 -3.61 -9.64 -5.29
C HIS A 25 -4.59 -9.32 -4.16
N ASN A 26 -5.75 -9.97 -4.19
CA ASN A 26 -6.74 -9.85 -3.13
C ASN A 26 -6.30 -10.68 -1.93
N ILE A 27 -6.52 -10.14 -0.75
CA ILE A 27 -6.32 -10.83 0.53
C ILE A 27 -7.63 -10.95 1.32
N TRP A 28 -8.65 -10.19 0.95
CA TRP A 28 -10.02 -10.29 1.48
C TRP A 28 -11.01 -9.77 0.42
N PRO A 29 -12.23 -10.34 0.29
CA PRO A 29 -12.83 -11.42 1.10
C PRO A 29 -12.27 -12.82 0.81
N PRO A 30 -12.55 -13.84 1.66
CA PRO A 30 -12.04 -15.20 1.48
C PRO A 30 -12.32 -15.81 0.10
N SER A 31 -13.44 -15.44 -0.52
CA SER A 31 -13.83 -15.90 -1.86
C SER A 31 -12.92 -15.37 -2.99
N ALA A 32 -12.21 -14.26 -2.75
CA ALA A 32 -11.39 -13.59 -3.74
C ALA A 32 -9.88 -13.80 -3.57
N VAL A 33 -9.45 -14.44 -2.47
CA VAL A 33 -8.02 -14.57 -2.10
C VAL A 33 -7.22 -15.33 -3.14
N ASN A 34 -6.11 -14.73 -3.54
CA ASN A 34 -5.10 -15.29 -4.44
C ASN A 34 -3.70 -14.77 -4.02
N PRO A 35 -2.58 -15.32 -4.53
CA PRO A 35 -2.44 -16.62 -5.17
C PRO A 35 -2.67 -17.79 -4.19
N LYS A 36 -3.04 -18.97 -4.70
CA LYS A 36 -3.25 -20.17 -3.87
C LYS A 36 -1.97 -20.95 -3.58
N ASN A 37 -0.90 -20.66 -4.31
CA ASN A 37 0.42 -21.28 -4.23
C ASN A 37 1.51 -20.19 -4.25
N PRO A 38 2.66 -20.42 -3.59
CA PRO A 38 2.98 -21.59 -2.75
C PRO A 38 2.17 -21.60 -1.44
N GLN A 39 2.06 -22.77 -0.79
CA GLN A 39 1.25 -22.96 0.41
C GLN A 39 1.72 -22.07 1.57
N ASP A 40 3.03 -22.01 1.80
CA ASP A 40 3.61 -21.21 2.88
C ASP A 40 3.26 -19.72 2.74
N TYR A 41 3.28 -19.20 1.51
CA TYR A 41 2.86 -17.82 1.23
C TYR A 41 1.39 -17.59 1.60
N ARG A 42 0.52 -18.54 1.26
CA ARG A 42 -0.91 -18.46 1.59
C ARG A 42 -1.14 -18.42 3.10
N GLU A 43 -0.42 -19.25 3.86
CA GLU A 43 -0.57 -19.34 5.32
C GLU A 43 -0.08 -18.06 6.01
N VAL A 44 1.11 -17.56 5.63
CA VAL A 44 1.65 -16.29 6.14
C VAL A 44 0.73 -15.12 5.77
N ASN A 45 0.26 -15.07 4.52
CA ASN A 45 -0.63 -14.00 4.07
C ASN A 45 -1.99 -14.05 4.78
N ALA A 46 -2.54 -15.23 5.05
CA ALA A 46 -3.79 -15.37 5.79
C ALA A 46 -3.67 -14.84 7.22
N GLU A 47 -2.55 -15.08 7.90
CA GLU A 47 -2.31 -14.53 9.24
C GLU A 47 -2.10 -13.01 9.18
N CYS A 48 -1.27 -12.52 8.25
CA CYS A 48 -1.08 -11.09 8.01
C CYS A 48 -2.40 -10.37 7.74
N THR A 49 -3.27 -10.95 6.91
CA THR A 49 -4.58 -10.39 6.57
C THR A 49 -5.45 -10.14 7.79
N LYS A 50 -5.44 -11.04 8.79
CA LYS A 50 -6.22 -10.84 10.03
C LYS A 50 -5.78 -9.59 10.76
N HIS A 51 -4.47 -9.40 10.92
CA HIS A 51 -3.90 -8.24 11.62
C HIS A 51 -4.10 -6.94 10.83
N VAL A 52 -3.90 -6.98 9.51
CA VAL A 52 -4.13 -5.85 8.60
C VAL A 52 -5.59 -5.39 8.66
N LYS A 53 -6.54 -6.32 8.55
CA LYS A 53 -7.98 -6.02 8.63
C LYS A 53 -8.33 -5.40 9.98
N MET A 54 -7.91 -6.04 11.08
CA MET A 54 -8.18 -5.54 12.43
C MET A 54 -7.64 -4.12 12.66
N LEU A 55 -6.40 -3.86 12.26
CA LEU A 55 -5.77 -2.54 12.43
C LEU A 55 -6.45 -1.48 11.55
N SER A 56 -6.72 -1.82 10.29
CA SER A 56 -7.40 -0.95 9.34
C SER A 56 -8.79 -0.54 9.83
N GLU A 57 -9.61 -1.50 10.27
CA GLU A 57 -10.96 -1.23 10.77
C GLU A 57 -10.92 -0.33 11.99
N LYS A 58 -9.99 -0.58 12.92
CA LYS A 58 -9.82 0.24 14.13
C LYS A 58 -9.40 1.68 13.83
N ILE A 59 -8.50 1.88 12.87
CA ILE A 59 -8.09 3.22 12.42
C ILE A 59 -9.29 3.94 11.80
N MET A 60 -10.06 3.28 10.94
CA MET A 60 -11.25 3.86 10.32
C MET A 60 -12.34 4.19 11.36
N GLU A 61 -12.47 3.39 12.43
CA GLU A 61 -13.36 3.69 13.55
C GLU A 61 -12.95 4.97 14.27
N TRP A 62 -11.66 5.09 14.61
CA TRP A 62 -11.13 6.30 15.26
C TRP A 62 -11.24 7.54 14.38
N LEU A 63 -11.03 7.40 13.07
CA LEU A 63 -11.25 8.49 12.11
C LEU A 63 -12.72 8.91 12.09
N SER A 64 -13.66 7.95 12.09
CA SER A 64 -15.09 8.25 12.13
C SER A 64 -15.46 9.04 13.39
N GLU A 65 -15.00 8.59 14.56
CA GLU A 65 -15.24 9.27 15.84
C GLU A 65 -14.60 10.67 15.86
N GLY A 66 -13.37 10.81 15.36
CA GLY A 66 -12.67 12.09 15.28
C GLY A 66 -13.36 13.13 14.38
N LEU A 67 -14.13 12.66 13.39
CA LEU A 67 -14.97 13.48 12.53
C LEU A 67 -16.39 13.70 13.07
N GLY A 68 -16.71 13.17 14.26
CA GLY A 68 -18.03 13.30 14.88
C GLY A 68 -19.11 12.39 14.28
N LEU A 69 -18.72 11.32 13.59
CA LEU A 69 -19.62 10.35 12.97
C LEU A 69 -19.90 9.17 13.91
N ARG A 70 -20.84 8.30 13.52
CA ARG A 70 -20.95 6.97 14.14
C ARG A 70 -19.63 6.22 13.94
N ARG A 71 -19.19 5.49 14.95
CA ARG A 71 -17.92 4.75 14.98
C ARG A 71 -17.70 3.90 13.72
N GLU A 72 -18.74 3.27 13.17
CA GLU A 72 -18.63 2.36 12.04
C GLU A 72 -18.78 3.04 10.66
N ALA A 73 -19.06 4.34 10.61
CA ALA A 73 -19.50 5.03 9.40
C ALA A 73 -18.53 4.90 8.22
N ILE A 74 -17.22 5.11 8.43
CA ILE A 74 -16.23 4.99 7.35
C ILE A 74 -16.06 3.53 6.92
N ASN A 75 -16.05 2.59 7.87
CA ASN A 75 -15.93 1.16 7.57
C ASN A 75 -17.08 0.67 6.68
N GLU A 76 -18.30 1.16 6.91
CA GLU A 76 -19.49 0.79 6.12
C GLU A 76 -19.39 1.25 4.65
N VAL A 77 -18.65 2.33 4.36
CA VAL A 77 -18.55 2.94 3.01
C VAL A 77 -17.29 2.47 2.27
N VAL A 78 -16.16 2.38 2.98
CA VAL A 78 -14.82 2.19 2.40
C VAL A 78 -14.29 0.76 2.60
N GLY A 79 -14.80 0.05 3.60
CA GLY A 79 -14.39 -1.32 3.91
C GLY A 79 -14.91 -2.35 2.91
N GLY A 80 -14.50 -3.61 3.11
CA GLY A 80 -15.07 -4.78 2.42
C GLY A 80 -14.13 -5.52 1.49
N GLU A 81 -13.12 -4.85 0.93
CA GLU A 81 -12.08 -5.46 0.10
C GLU A 81 -10.70 -5.07 0.59
N TYR A 82 -9.77 -6.03 0.64
CA TYR A 82 -8.38 -5.77 0.99
C TYR A 82 -7.46 -6.35 -0.07
N LEU A 83 -6.48 -5.55 -0.47
CA LEU A 83 -5.52 -5.84 -1.51
C LEU A 83 -4.12 -5.77 -0.92
N LEU A 84 -3.24 -6.68 -1.33
CA LEU A 84 -1.82 -6.64 -1.03
C LEU A 84 -1.04 -6.32 -2.29
N ASN A 85 -0.11 -5.37 -2.18
CA ASN A 85 0.87 -5.06 -3.21
C ASN A 85 2.28 -5.26 -2.65
N VAL A 86 2.97 -6.30 -3.13
CA VAL A 86 4.38 -6.52 -2.79
C VAL A 86 5.22 -5.89 -3.89
N ASN A 87 6.00 -4.87 -3.52
CA ASN A 87 6.90 -4.16 -4.44
C ASN A 87 8.33 -4.64 -4.22
N TYR A 88 8.97 -5.13 -5.28
CA TYR A 88 10.40 -5.43 -5.29
C TYR A 88 11.14 -4.45 -6.18
N TYR A 89 12.06 -3.71 -5.57
CA TYR A 89 12.90 -2.70 -6.22
C TYR A 89 14.32 -3.28 -6.41
N PRO A 90 14.66 -3.79 -7.62
CA PRO A 90 16.02 -4.26 -7.89
C PRO A 90 17.04 -3.11 -7.83
N PRO A 91 18.33 -3.40 -7.58
CA PRO A 91 19.39 -2.40 -7.62
C PRO A 91 19.38 -1.59 -8.91
N CYS A 92 19.46 -0.26 -8.78
CA CYS A 92 19.45 0.67 -9.91
C CYS A 92 20.84 1.28 -10.14
N PRO A 93 21.40 1.26 -11.36
CA PRO A 93 22.69 1.89 -11.67
C PRO A 93 22.67 3.42 -11.59
N HIS A 94 21.50 4.05 -11.69
CA HIS A 94 21.33 5.51 -11.74
C HIS A 94 20.21 5.99 -10.79
N PRO A 95 20.34 5.76 -9.47
CA PRO A 95 19.28 6.03 -8.50
C PRO A 95 18.90 7.52 -8.40
N ASP A 96 19.83 8.43 -8.70
CA ASP A 96 19.59 9.88 -8.66
C ASP A 96 18.68 10.38 -9.79
N VAL A 97 18.61 9.62 -10.88
CA VAL A 97 17.86 9.98 -12.08
C VAL A 97 16.58 9.16 -12.19
N ILE A 98 16.58 7.93 -11.66
CA ILE A 98 15.57 6.92 -11.91
C ILE A 98 14.74 6.68 -10.67
N ARG A 99 13.43 6.86 -10.79
CA ARG A 99 12.48 6.61 -9.70
C ARG A 99 11.90 5.21 -9.80
N GLY A 100 11.82 4.50 -8.66
CA GLY A 100 11.16 3.22 -8.58
C GLY A 100 9.68 3.34 -8.95
N LEU A 101 8.94 4.19 -8.24
CA LEU A 101 7.54 4.48 -8.53
C LEU A 101 7.36 5.97 -8.82
N ASN A 102 6.45 6.30 -9.74
CA ASN A 102 6.13 7.70 -10.02
C ASN A 102 5.39 8.31 -8.82
N PRO A 103 5.52 9.64 -8.60
CA PRO A 103 4.64 10.34 -7.68
C PRO A 103 3.18 10.06 -8.02
N HIS A 104 2.40 9.69 -7.01
CA HIS A 104 0.97 9.38 -7.13
C HIS A 104 0.30 9.56 -5.76
N THR A 105 -1.01 9.66 -5.78
CA THR A 105 -1.86 9.41 -4.61
C THR A 105 -2.41 7.99 -4.68
N ASP A 106 -2.73 7.44 -3.51
CA ASP A 106 -3.37 6.13 -3.43
C ASP A 106 -4.86 6.27 -3.70
N VAL A 107 -5.38 5.44 -4.61
CA VAL A 107 -6.83 5.39 -4.93
C VAL A 107 -7.62 4.55 -3.91
N SER A 108 -6.95 4.00 -2.89
CA SER A 108 -7.57 3.22 -1.81
C SER A 108 -8.30 4.14 -0.81
N GLY A 109 -8.88 3.56 0.24
CA GLY A 109 -9.29 4.30 1.43
C GLY A 109 -8.17 4.53 2.43
N LEU A 110 -7.52 3.44 2.83
CA LEU A 110 -6.42 3.42 3.78
C LEU A 110 -5.33 2.50 3.25
N THR A 111 -4.08 2.95 3.26
CA THR A 111 -2.92 2.11 2.95
C THR A 111 -2.07 1.89 4.21
N LEU A 112 -1.81 0.62 4.53
CA LEU A 112 -0.85 0.22 5.56
C LEU A 112 0.43 -0.23 4.85
N LEU A 113 1.49 0.56 4.99
CA LEU A 113 2.78 0.32 4.35
C LEU A 113 3.79 -0.22 5.36
N ILE A 114 4.37 -1.37 5.03
CA ILE A 114 5.51 -1.97 5.73
C ILE A 114 6.71 -1.85 4.80
N THR A 115 7.79 -1.24 5.27
CA THR A 115 9.03 -1.09 4.52
C THR A 115 10.11 -2.00 5.06
N ASN A 116 11.15 -2.24 4.27
CA ASN A 116 12.39 -2.84 4.75
C ASN A 116 13.32 -1.74 5.32
N GLU A 117 14.49 -2.15 5.79
CA GLU A 117 15.55 -1.27 6.31
C GLU A 117 16.25 -0.41 5.25
N ILE A 118 15.83 -0.48 3.99
CA ILE A 118 16.42 0.27 2.89
C ILE A 118 15.63 1.57 2.69
N PRO A 119 16.26 2.75 2.80
CA PRO A 119 15.60 4.02 2.57
C PRO A 119 15.09 4.16 1.13
N GLY A 120 14.04 4.97 0.93
CA GLY A 120 13.49 5.21 -0.40
C GLY A 120 12.02 5.64 -0.44
N PHE A 121 11.30 5.55 0.67
CA PHE A 121 9.95 6.10 0.75
C PHE A 121 10.00 7.62 0.95
N GLN A 122 9.30 8.34 0.08
CA GLN A 122 9.23 9.80 0.09
C GLN A 122 7.77 10.24 0.02
N VAL A 123 7.44 11.29 0.77
CA VAL A 123 6.14 11.96 0.74
C VAL A 123 6.29 13.37 0.20
N PHE A 124 5.29 13.85 -0.53
CA PHE A 124 5.27 15.23 -1.02
C PHE A 124 4.43 16.09 -0.08
N LYS A 125 5.06 17.10 0.53
CA LYS A 125 4.43 18.02 1.49
C LYS A 125 5.05 19.40 1.35
N ASP A 126 4.21 20.44 1.36
CA ASP A 126 4.64 21.85 1.30
C ASP A 126 5.62 22.14 0.14
N ASP A 127 5.27 21.64 -1.05
CA ASP A 127 6.07 21.71 -2.28
C ASP A 127 7.46 21.03 -2.23
N GLN A 128 7.66 20.15 -1.25
CA GLN A 128 8.93 19.44 -1.04
C GLN A 128 8.73 17.93 -0.97
N LEU A 129 9.70 17.18 -1.52
CA LEU A 129 9.83 15.75 -1.29
C LEU A 129 10.57 15.54 0.03
N ILE A 130 9.91 14.90 0.98
CA ILE A 130 10.43 14.57 2.30
C ILE A 130 10.68 13.07 2.35
N GLU A 131 11.90 12.68 2.68
CA GLU A 131 12.23 11.29 2.96
C GLU A 131 11.67 10.87 4.32
N VAL A 132 11.01 9.72 4.36
CA VAL A 132 10.48 9.16 5.59
C VAL A 132 11.52 8.23 6.19
N GLU A 133 11.94 8.53 7.41
CA GLU A 133 12.90 7.71 8.14
C GLU A 133 12.34 6.31 8.40
N TYR A 134 13.20 5.30 8.20
CA TYR A 134 12.87 3.94 8.59
C TYR A 134 12.92 3.81 10.11
N ILE A 135 11.79 3.43 10.71
CA ILE A 135 11.70 3.09 12.13
C ILE A 135 11.39 1.60 12.27
N PRO A 136 12.26 0.80 12.92
CA PRO A 136 12.04 -0.63 13.10
C PRO A 136 10.68 -0.94 13.75
N PHE A 137 10.03 -2.00 13.26
CA PHE A 137 8.76 -2.51 13.78
C PHE A 137 7.58 -1.51 13.69
N THR A 138 7.63 -0.56 12.76
CA THR A 138 6.54 0.39 12.51
C THR A 138 5.75 0.07 11.26
N VAL A 139 4.51 0.58 11.22
CA VAL A 139 3.64 0.56 10.05
C VAL A 139 3.33 2.01 9.69
N ILE A 140 3.59 2.40 8.45
CA ILE A 140 3.23 3.71 7.92
C ILE A 140 1.76 3.65 7.51
N VAL A 141 0.97 4.60 7.96
CA VAL A 141 -0.47 4.70 7.63
C VAL A 141 -0.66 5.89 6.70
N ASN A 142 -1.22 5.65 5.52
CA ASN A 142 -1.61 6.67 4.57
C ASN A 142 -3.13 6.73 4.44
N ILE A 143 -3.71 7.93 4.56
CA ILE A 143 -5.12 8.19 4.31
C ILE A 143 -5.25 8.61 2.84
N SER A 144 -6.07 7.87 2.11
CA SER A 144 -6.04 7.85 0.65
C SER A 144 -7.29 8.51 0.04
N ASP A 145 -7.33 8.61 -1.29
CA ASP A 145 -8.28 9.45 -2.02
C ASP A 145 -9.75 9.10 -1.71
N GLN A 146 -10.11 7.83 -1.46
CA GLN A 146 -11.50 7.48 -1.16
C GLN A 146 -11.98 8.09 0.16
N ILE A 147 -11.11 8.21 1.17
CA ILE A 147 -11.49 8.90 2.42
C ILE A 147 -11.51 10.40 2.20
N LEU A 148 -10.60 10.96 1.39
CA LEU A 148 -10.51 12.40 1.14
C LEU A 148 -11.64 12.95 0.26
N VAL A 149 -12.21 12.14 -0.63
CA VAL A 149 -13.31 12.55 -1.54
C VAL A 149 -14.69 12.33 -0.92
N CYS A 150 -14.81 11.39 0.01
CA CYS A 150 -16.08 11.08 0.67
C CYS A 150 -16.44 12.03 1.84
N PHE A 151 -15.60 13.02 2.15
CA PHE A 151 -15.80 14.05 3.16
C PHE A 151 -15.42 15.44 2.63
#